data_AF-A0A974AQM2-F1
#
_entry.id   AF-A0A974AQM2-F1
#
_cell.length_a   1.000
_cell.length_b   1.000
_cell.length_c   1.000
_cell.angle_alpha   90.00
_cell.angle_beta   90.00
_cell.angle_gamma   90.00
#
_symmetry.space_group_name_H-M   'P 1'
#
loop_
_entity.id
_entity.type
_entity.pdbx_description
1 polymer ?
#
loop_
_entity_poly.entity_id
_entity_poly.type
_entity_poly.pdbx_seq_one_letter_code
_entity_poly.pdbx_strand_id
1 'polypeptide(L)' 'AQHYGAIKAKLQTAGTPIGENDLWIAAHALAADMTLVTNNLREFQRVPGLKLENWVDA' A
#
# COMPACT_ATOMS: atom_id res chain seq x y z
N ALA A 1 10.46 -4.40 8.99
CA ALA A 1 10.70 -5.32 7.84
C ALA A 1 9.56 -6.32 7.59
N GLN A 2 8.84 -6.78 8.62
CA GLN A 2 7.83 -7.84 8.50
C GLN A 2 6.65 -7.50 7.57
N HIS A 3 6.19 -6.24 7.55
CA HIS A 3 5.08 -5.79 6.70
C HIS A 3 5.41 -5.82 5.20
N TYR A 4 6.61 -5.37 4.80
CA TYR A 4 7.01 -5.36 3.38
C TYR A 4 6.99 -6.77 2.77
N GLY A 5 7.63 -7.74 3.43
CA GLY A 5 7.69 -9.12 2.92
C GLY A 5 6.31 -9.78 2.82
N ALA A 6 5.47 -9.58 3.83
CA ALA A 6 4.10 -10.12 3.84
C ALA A 6 3.21 -9.49 2.75
N ILE A 7 3.30 -8.18 2.55
CA ILE A 7 2.54 -7.48 1.50
C ILE A 7 3.03 -7.92 0.12
N LYS A 8 4.35 -7.98 -0.10
CA LYS A 8 4.95 -8.41 -1.37
C LYS A 8 4.49 -9.80 -1.77
N ALA A 9 4.60 -10.76 -0.86
CA ALA A 9 4.18 -12.14 -1.10
C ALA A 9 2.69 -12.22 -1.45
N LYS A 10 1.82 -11.54 -0.69
CA LYS A 10 0.37 -11.52 -0.96
C LYS A 10 0.03 -10.94 -2.33
N LEU A 11 0.61 -9.79 -2.69
CA LEU A 11 0.37 -9.14 -3.96
C LEU A 11 0.89 -9.96 -5.15
N GLN A 12 2.04 -10.61 -4.99
CA GLN A 12 2.59 -11.51 -6.00
C GLN A 12 1.72 -12.74 -6.21
N THR A 13 1.26 -13.39 -5.13
CA THR A 13 0.33 -14.52 -5.22
C THR A 13 -1.01 -14.12 -5.85
N ALA A 14 -1.48 -12.90 -5.59
CA ALA A 14 -2.71 -12.36 -6.19
C ALA A 14 -2.53 -11.86 -7.64
N GLY A 15 -1.33 -11.93 -8.22
CA GLY A 15 -1.06 -11.45 -9.58
C GLY A 15 -1.20 -9.94 -9.75
N THR A 16 -1.13 -9.16 -8.67
CA THR A 16 -1.37 -7.72 -8.65
C THR A 16 -0.23 -6.96 -7.96
N PRO A 17 1.01 -7.06 -8.48
CA PRO A 17 2.14 -6.33 -7.90
C PRO A 17 1.89 -4.82 -7.94
N ILE A 18 2.51 -4.10 -7.01
CA ILE A 18 2.61 -2.64 -7.01
C ILE A 18 4.09 -2.25 -7.16
N GLY A 19 4.35 -1.00 -7.53
CA GLY A 19 5.73 -0.52 -7.66
C GLY A 19 6.56 -0.75 -6.38
N GLU A 20 7.85 -1.03 -6.53
CA GLU A 20 8.75 -1.30 -5.39
C GLU A 20 8.78 -0.16 -4.37
N ASN A 21 8.78 1.10 -4.84
CA ASN A 21 8.72 2.27 -3.96
C ASN A 21 7.36 2.40 -3.26
N ASP A 22 6.26 2.16 -3.99
CA ASP A 22 4.91 2.18 -3.44
C ASP A 22 4.73 1.09 -2.38
N LEU A 23 5.36 -0.05 -2.57
CA LEU A 23 5.41 -1.12 -1.58
C LEU A 23 6.15 -0.70 -0.31
N TRP A 24 7.26 0.04 -0.42
CA TRP A 24 7.94 0.60 0.74
C TRP A 24 7.09 1.65 1.47
N ILE A 25 6.44 2.55 0.73
CA ILE A 25 5.53 3.57 1.28
C ILE A 25 4.37 2.90 2.03
N ALA A 26 3.71 1.94 1.38
CA ALA A 26 2.59 1.20 1.97
C ALA A 26 3.01 0.42 3.22
N ALA A 27 4.16 -0.26 3.17
CA ALA A 27 4.68 -1.02 4.30
C ALA A 27 5.03 -0.10 5.49
N HIS A 28 5.54 1.10 5.23
CA HIS A 28 5.83 2.08 6.26
C HIS A 28 4.55 2.62 6.92
N ALA A 29 3.57 3.07 6.12
CA ALA A 29 2.28 3.56 6.61
C ALA A 29 1.55 2.50 7.44
N LEU A 30 1.53 1.25 6.96
CA LEU A 30 0.89 0.15 7.67
C LEU A 30 1.59 -0.20 8.99
N ALA A 31 2.92 -0.17 9.02
CA ALA A 31 3.70 -0.40 10.24
C ALA A 31 3.46 0.68 11.30
N ALA A 32 3.14 1.91 10.88
CA ALA A 32 2.85 3.04 11.75
C ALA A 32 1.35 3.24 12.04
N ASP A 33 0.47 2.35 11.53
CA ASP A 33 -1.00 2.47 11.59
C ASP A 33 -1.56 3.82 11.06
N MET A 34 -0.87 4.41 10.07
CA MET A 34 -1.20 5.71 9.49
C MET A 34 -2.12 5.62 8.28
N THR A 35 -2.83 6.71 8.01
CA THR A 35 -3.54 6.93 6.74
C THR A 35 -2.57 7.45 5.67
N LEU A 36 -2.48 6.74 4.54
CA LEU A 36 -1.71 7.19 3.39
C LEU A 36 -2.59 8.05 2.48
N VAL A 37 -2.19 9.32 2.33
CA VAL A 37 -2.80 10.24 1.37
C VAL A 37 -2.14 10.05 0.01
N THR A 38 -2.93 9.75 -1.03
CA THR A 38 -2.41 9.50 -2.38
C THR A 38 -3.45 9.81 -3.45
N ASN A 39 -2.99 10.24 -4.63
CA ASN A 39 -3.82 10.33 -5.84
C ASN A 39 -3.80 9.03 -6.68
N ASN A 40 -2.97 8.03 -6.30
CA ASN A 40 -2.88 6.73 -6.98
C ASN A 40 -3.64 5.64 -6.20
N LEU A 41 -4.92 5.88 -5.88
CA LEU A 41 -5.74 4.92 -5.12
C LEU A 41 -5.75 3.52 -5.74
N ARG A 42 -5.70 3.42 -7.08
CA ARG A 42 -5.76 2.15 -7.82
C ARG A 42 -4.65 1.16 -7.46
N GLU A 43 -3.45 1.64 -7.15
CA GLU A 43 -2.35 0.77 -6.73
C GLU A 43 -2.42 0.46 -5.24
N PHE A 44 -2.57 1.49 -4.41
CA PHE A 44 -2.50 1.33 -2.97
C PHE A 44 -3.68 0.58 -2.36
N GLN A 45 -4.87 0.61 -2.98
CA GLN A 45 -6.04 -0.17 -2.55
C GLN A 45 -5.81 -1.69 -2.58
N ARG A 46 -4.78 -2.17 -3.30
CA ARG A 46 -4.42 -3.59 -3.35
C ARG A 46 -3.77 -4.06 -2.05
N VAL A 47 -3.23 -3.14 -1.24
CA VAL A 47 -2.55 -3.46 0.02
C VAL A 47 -3.59 -3.67 1.13
N PRO A 48 -3.76 -4.91 1.63
CA PRO A 48 -4.79 -5.17 2.62
C PRO A 48 -4.50 -4.47 3.94
N GLY A 49 -5.50 -3.78 4.49
CA GLY A 49 -5.41 -3.08 5.78
C GLY A 49 -4.77 -1.69 5.73
N LEU A 50 -4.37 -1.21 4.54
CA LEU A 50 -3.87 0.15 4.38
C LEU A 50 -5.03 1.16 4.38
N LYS A 51 -4.99 2.14 5.30
CA LYS A 51 -5.93 3.26 5.33
C LYS A 51 -5.55 4.26 4.26
N LEU A 52 -6.51 4.73 3.47
CA LEU A 52 -6.26 5.60 2.32
C LEU A 52 -7.18 6.81 2.30
N GLU A 53 -6.64 7.94 1.86
CA GLU A 53 -7.36 9.17 1.54
C GLU A 53 -6.88 9.71 0.18
N ASN A 54 -7.77 10.34 -0.58
CA ASN A 54 -7.41 11.13 -1.76
C ASN A 54 -7.89 12.56 -1.57
N TRP A 55 -6.95 13.50 -1.60
CA TRP A 55 -7.23 14.93 -1.43
C TRP A 55 -7.40 15.67 -2.76
N VAL A 56 -7.15 15.02 -3.90
CA VAL A 56 -7.32 15.64 -5.23
C VAL A 56 -8.79 15.63 -5.67
N ASP A 57 -9.59 14.71 -5.12
CA ASP A 57 -11.04 14.62 -5.38
C ASP A 57 -11.88 15.51 -4.42
N ALA A 58 -11.22 16.32 -3.58
CA ALA A 58 -11.83 17.18 -2.57
C ALA A 58 -11.97 18.64 -3.03
#